data_AF-A0A151AXD1-F1
#
_entry.id   AF-A0A151AXD1-F1
#
_cell.length_a   1.000
_cell.length_b   1.000
_cell.length_c   1.000
_cell.angle_alpha   90.00
_cell.angle_beta   90.00
_cell.angle_gamma   90.00
#
_symmetry.space_group_name_H-M   'P 1'
#
loop_
_entity.id
_entity.type
_entity.pdbx_description
1 polymer ?
#
loop_
_entity_poly.entity_id
_entity_poly.type
_entity_poly.pdbx_seq_one_letter_code
_entity_poly.pdbx_strand_id
1 'polypeptide(L)' 'MPIECYDWDENRPGALEVDLVEHNGGSSLGHFAYTITVVDVVTGYSRRRAILGRGQAAVFRELKAILN' A
#
# COMPACT_ATOMS: atom_id res chain seq x y z
N MET A 1 -1.87 -13.96 -2.14
CA MET A 1 -2.46 -13.26 -0.98
C MET A 1 -3.89 -13.74 -0.88
N PRO A 2 -4.39 -14.21 0.29
CA PRO A 2 -5.82 -14.27 0.47
C PRO A 2 -6.37 -12.84 0.46
N ILE A 3 -7.46 -12.61 -0.27
CA ILE A 3 -8.26 -11.39 -0.17
C ILE A 3 -9.31 -11.72 0.88
N GLU A 4 -9.13 -11.19 2.08
CA GLU A 4 -10.15 -11.18 3.12
C GLU A 4 -10.88 -9.84 2.98
N CYS A 5 -12.20 -9.91 2.92
CA CYS A 5 -13.05 -8.72 2.85
C CYS A 5 -13.60 -8.48 4.24
N TYR A 6 -13.40 -7.27 4.78
CA TYR A 6 -13.99 -6.88 6.05
C TYR A 6 -15.51 -6.77 5.93
N ASP A 7 -16.22 -6.96 7.05
CA ASP A 7 -17.64 -6.67 7.13
C ASP A 7 -17.90 -5.18 6.88
N TRP A 8 -19.08 -4.86 6.35
CA TRP A 8 -19.45 -3.49 6.00
C TRP A 8 -19.48 -2.52 7.21
N ASP A 9 -19.63 -3.05 8.42
CA ASP A 9 -19.67 -2.34 9.69
C ASP A 9 -18.46 -2.64 10.61
N GLU A 10 -17.33 -3.06 10.02
CA GLU A 10 -16.09 -3.24 10.77
C GLU A 10 -15.72 -1.97 11.55
N ASN A 11 -15.45 -2.14 12.84
CA ASN A 11 -15.16 -1.07 13.80
C ASN A 11 -13.92 -1.39 14.65
N ARG A 12 -13.16 -2.42 14.29
CA ARG A 12 -11.91 -2.78 14.95
C ARG A 12 -10.75 -2.17 14.18
N PRO A 13 -9.91 -1.33 14.83
CA PRO A 13 -8.67 -0.86 14.23
C PRO A 13 -7.82 -2.01 13.70
N GLY A 14 -7.14 -1.79 12.58
CA GLY A 14 -6.36 -2.82 11.88
C GLY A 14 -7.02 -3.37 10.62
N ALA A 15 -8.16 -2.81 10.20
CA ALA A 15 -8.72 -3.04 8.88
C ALA A 15 -7.89 -2.29 7.82
N LEU A 16 -6.80 -2.91 7.37
CA LEU A 16 -5.82 -2.26 6.51
C LEU A 16 -6.16 -2.42 5.02
N GLU A 17 -6.19 -1.31 4.30
CA GLU A 17 -6.16 -1.25 2.84
C GLU A 17 -4.78 -0.81 2.36
N VAL A 18 -4.30 -1.43 1.28
CA VAL A 18 -2.98 -1.14 0.71
C VAL A 18 -3.10 -0.88 -0.78
N ASP A 19 -2.54 0.23 -1.23
CA ASP A 19 -2.52 0.65 -2.63
C ASP A 19 -1.10 1.02 -3.10
N LEU A 20 -0.87 0.89 -4.42
CA LEU A 20 0.37 1.26 -5.10
C LEU A 20 0.08 2.17 -6.29
N VAL A 21 0.52 3.42 -6.21
CA VAL A 21 0.43 4.39 -7.30
C VAL A 21 1.74 4.46 -8.07
N GLU A 22 1.69 4.29 -9.39
CA GLU A 22 2.82 4.40 -10.32
C GLU A 22 2.98 5.84 -10.85
N HIS A 23 4.15 6.45 -10.69
CA HIS A 23 4.45 7.81 -11.19
C HIS A 23 5.20 7.74 -12.52
N ASN A 24 4.49 7.39 -13.60
CA ASN A 24 5.11 7.10 -14.90
C ASN A 24 4.85 8.12 -16.02
N GLY A 25 4.12 9.20 -15.73
CA GLY A 25 3.77 10.21 -16.73
C GLY A 25 2.96 9.69 -17.92
N GLY A 26 2.30 8.53 -17.80
CA GLY A 26 1.47 7.93 -18.85
C GLY A 26 2.11 6.81 -19.67
N SER A 27 3.36 6.41 -19.40
CA SER A 27 4.03 5.29 -20.08
C SER A 27 4.57 4.28 -19.08
N SER A 28 4.13 3.03 -19.11
CA SER A 28 4.65 1.97 -18.21
C SER A 28 5.96 1.31 -18.70
N LEU A 29 6.66 1.91 -19.66
CA LEU A 29 7.96 1.41 -20.13
C LEU A 29 9.11 1.92 -19.24
N GLY A 30 9.62 1.08 -18.33
CA GLY A 30 10.82 1.38 -17.55
C GLY A 30 10.66 1.18 -16.04
N HIS A 31 11.54 1.82 -15.27
CA HIS A 31 11.50 1.84 -13.80
C HIS A 31 10.96 3.17 -13.30
N PHE A 32 9.92 3.12 -12.48
CA PHE A 32 9.25 4.31 -11.96
C PHE A 32 9.34 4.39 -10.45
N ALA A 33 9.13 5.60 -9.94
CA ALA A 33 8.79 5.78 -8.54
C ALA A 33 7.35 5.31 -8.32
N TYR A 34 7.12 4.66 -7.19
CA TYR A 34 5.81 4.28 -6.72
C TYR A 34 5.59 4.84 -5.33
N THR A 35 4.35 5.16 -5.01
CA THR A 35 3.95 5.40 -3.62
C THR A 35 3.16 4.21 -3.13
N ILE A 36 3.64 3.55 -2.08
CA ILE A 36 2.81 2.61 -1.31
C ILE A 36 2.04 3.39 -0.26
N THR A 37 0.75 3.15 -0.17
CA THR A 37 -0.13 3.72 0.85
C THR A 37 -0.75 2.59 1.66
N VAL A 38 -0.73 2.72 2.99
CA VAL A 38 -1.47 1.86 3.92
C VAL A 38 -2.43 2.74 4.70
N VAL A 39 -3.71 2.37 4.71
CA VAL A 39 -4.77 3.06 5.46
C VAL A 39 -5.45 2.05 6.37
N ASP A 40 -5.62 2.40 7.64
CA ASP A 40 -6.60 1.74 8.50
C ASP A 40 -7.95 2.43 8.30
N VAL A 41 -8.90 1.75 7.65
CA VAL A 41 -10.19 2.36 7.26
C VAL A 41 -11.07 2.67 8.47
N VAL A 42 -10.89 1.97 9.59
CA VAL A 42 -11.66 2.20 10.81
C VAL A 42 -11.20 3.46 11.52
N THR A 43 -9.88 3.66 11.63
CA THR A 43 -9.32 4.82 12.34
C THR A 43 -9.08 6.03 11.43
N GLY A 44 -9.07 5.82 10.11
CA GLY A 44 -8.68 6.82 9.11
C GLY A 44 -7.17 7.11 9.08
N TYR A 45 -6.37 6.39 9.87
CA TYR A 45 -4.93 6.62 9.96
C TYR A 45 -4.23 6.11 8.70
N SER A 46 -3.36 6.94 8.10
CA SER A 46 -2.66 6.59 6.86
C SER A 46 -1.16 6.84 6.93
N ARG A 47 -0.40 5.93 6.33
CA ARG A 47 1.07 5.99 6.19
C ARG A 47 1.47 5.72 4.75
N ARG A 48 2.54 6.37 4.29
CA ARG A 48 3.01 6.28 2.89
C ARG A 48 4.53 6.24 2.81
N ARG A 49 5.05 5.53 1.81
CA ARG A 49 6.49 5.51 1.48
C ARG A 49 6.71 5.48 -0.03
N ALA A 50 7.85 6.02 -0.46
CA ALA A 50 8.30 5.94 -1.84
C ALA A 50 9.06 4.63 -2.09
N ILE A 51 8.83 4.02 -3.25
CA ILE A 51 9.49 2.80 -3.71
C ILE A 51 10.04 3.05 -5.11
N LEU A 52 11.24 2.56 -5.41
CA LEU A 52 11.74 2.47 -6.78
C LEU A 52 11.42 1.09 -7.35
N GLY A 53 10.57 1.05 -8.38
CA GLY A 53 10.07 -0.21 -8.96
C GLY A 53 8.91 -0.84 -8.17
N ARG A 54 8.24 -1.80 -8.80
CA ARG A 54 7.09 -2.54 -8.27
C ARG A 54 7.37 -4.02 -7.96
N GLY A 55 8.65 -4.37 -7.81
CA GLY A 55 9.05 -5.74 -7.48
C GLY A 55 8.63 -6.12 -6.06
N GLN A 56 8.22 -7.37 -5.87
CA GLN A 56 7.70 -7.87 -4.58
C GLN A 56 8.67 -7.62 -3.42
N ALA A 57 9.98 -7.79 -3.61
CA ALA A 57 10.98 -7.56 -2.57
C ALA A 57 11.03 -6.10 -2.09
N ALA A 58 10.95 -5.14 -3.02
CA ALA A 58 10.94 -3.72 -2.70
C ALA A 58 9.64 -3.31 -1.99
N VAL A 59 8.49 -3.76 -2.51
CA VAL A 59 7.17 -3.54 -1.91
C VAL A 59 7.11 -4.10 -0.49
N PHE A 60 7.57 -5.34 -0.29
CA PHE A 60 7.54 -6.00 1.02
C PHE A 60 8.44 -5.32 2.05
N ARG A 61 9.62 -4.83 1.63
CA ARG A 61 10.53 -4.07 2.50
C ARG A 61 9.86 -2.79 3.01
N GLU A 62 9.27 -2.00 2.11
CA GLU A 62 8.63 -0.73 2.50
C GLU A 62 7.33 -0.97 3.28
N LEU A 63 6.57 -2.03 2.97
CA LEU A 63 5.40 -2.42 3.75
C LEU A 63 5.77 -2.76 5.21
N LYS A 64 6.83 -3.55 5.42
CA LYS A 64 7.36 -3.79 6.78
C LYS A 64 7.77 -2.50 7.48
N ALA A 65 8.41 -1.58 6.77
CA ALA A 65 8.82 -0.30 7.33
C ALA A 65 7.62 0.62 7.68
N ILE A 66 6.46 0.44 7.05
CA ILE A 66 5.23 1.16 7.38
C ILE A 66 4.54 0.57 8.62
N LEU A 67 4.59 -0.75 8.78
CA LEU A 67 3.87 -1.49 9.82
C LEU A 67 4.67 -1.66 11.13
N ASN A 68 5.98 -1.46 11.10
CA ASN A 68 6.82 -1.34 12.29
C ASN A 68 6.56 -0.01 13.02
#